data_AF-A0A7C6QCU8-F1
#
_entry.id   AF-A0A7C6QCU8-F1
#
_cell.length_a   1.000
_cell.length_b   1.000
_cell.length_c   1.000
_cell.angle_alpha   90.00
_cell.angle_beta   90.00
_cell.angle_gamma   90.00
#
_symmetry.space_group_name_H-M   'P 1'
#
loop_
_entity.id
_entity.type
_entity.pdbx_description
1 polymer ?
#
loop_
_entity_poly.entity_id
_entity_poly.type
_entity_poly.pdbx_seq_one_letter_code
_entity_poly.pdbx_strand_id
1 'polypeptide(L)'
;MQVQLKLTDAANEENHYFIKVSQNYYREGQLVMTLPIEVKLSEVLKNNIAGNMNIFGDEGRMDRTDNLFSDLFVNGKEILFDFSFHDTLESATYVDGKKTDGGKGEQEELTVEYIIEIGEMTKDLYQYVISGNKAVNAEDYGPFTEPVRVHTNIENGIGILGAYNTYRFVSRFQTKFHPYYYRS
;
A
#
# COMPACT_ATOMS: atom_id res chain seq x y z
N MET A 1 7.90 8.16 10.86
CA MET A 1 7.03 7.33 11.72
C MET A 1 7.49 5.88 11.67
N GLN A 2 7.57 5.21 12.81
CA GLN A 2 7.75 3.75 12.89
C GLN A 2 6.58 3.16 13.69
N VAL A 3 5.95 2.11 13.17
CA VAL A 3 4.85 1.42 13.85
C VAL A 3 4.88 -0.06 13.50
N GLN A 4 4.68 -0.91 14.51
CA GLN A 4 4.45 -2.34 14.33
C GLN A 4 2.98 -2.64 14.58
N LEU A 5 2.32 -3.25 13.62
CA LEU A 5 0.93 -3.72 13.74
C LEU A 5 0.92 -5.25 13.85
N LYS A 6 -0.11 -5.78 14.50
CA LYS A 6 -0.27 -7.22 14.70
C LYS A 6 -1.65 -7.68 14.24
N LEU A 7 -1.68 -8.77 13.49
CA LEU A 7 -2.90 -9.50 13.12
C LEU A 7 -2.79 -10.94 13.64
N THR A 8 -3.91 -11.49 14.13
CA THR A 8 -4.01 -12.90 14.50
C THR A 8 -4.77 -13.63 13.40
N ASP A 9 -4.09 -14.54 12.72
CA ASP A 9 -4.63 -15.33 11.63
C ASP A 9 -5.44 -16.54 12.16
N ALA A 10 -6.51 -16.92 11.44
CA ALA A 10 -7.33 -18.07 11.80
C ALA A 10 -6.66 -19.38 11.37
N ALA A 11 -6.39 -20.25 12.35
CA ALA A 11 -5.68 -21.50 12.08
C ALA A 11 -6.49 -22.49 11.22
N ASN A 12 -5.79 -23.15 10.29
CA ASN A 12 -6.31 -24.17 9.36
C ASN A 12 -7.31 -23.66 8.32
N GLU A 13 -7.38 -22.36 8.11
CA GLU A 13 -8.07 -21.74 6.98
C GLU A 13 -7.01 -21.17 6.02
N GLU A 14 -7.35 -21.01 4.73
CA GLU A 14 -6.48 -20.32 3.77
C GLU A 14 -6.96 -18.87 3.68
N ASN A 15 -6.27 -17.98 4.38
CA ASN A 15 -6.62 -16.57 4.43
C ASN A 15 -5.84 -15.76 3.39
N HIS A 16 -6.51 -14.76 2.82
CA HIS A 16 -5.95 -13.90 1.79
C HIS A 16 -6.02 -12.45 2.25
N TYR A 17 -4.95 -11.70 2.01
CA TYR A 17 -4.77 -10.37 2.56
C TYR A 17 -4.30 -9.37 1.53
N PHE A 18 -4.56 -8.09 1.81
CA PHE A 18 -3.94 -6.96 1.13
C PHE A 18 -3.47 -5.90 2.12
N ILE A 19 -2.45 -5.14 1.73
CA ILE A 19 -1.99 -3.96 2.46
C ILE A 19 -2.15 -2.73 1.58
N LYS A 20 -2.73 -1.65 2.12
CA LYS A 20 -2.77 -0.35 1.44
C LYS A 20 -2.29 0.72 2.38
N VAL A 21 -1.42 1.58 1.88
CA VAL A 21 -0.95 2.75 2.61
C VAL A 21 -1.22 3.99 1.78
N SER A 22 -1.73 5.02 2.45
CA SER A 22 -1.91 6.34 1.84
C SER A 22 -1.52 7.44 2.81
N GLN A 23 -1.04 8.54 2.26
CA GLN A 23 -0.73 9.76 2.97
C GLN A 23 -1.68 10.86 2.52
N ASN A 24 -2.44 11.40 3.46
CA ASN A 24 -3.32 12.54 3.24
C ASN A 24 -2.67 13.81 3.76
N TYR A 25 -2.89 14.90 3.06
CA TYR A 25 -2.48 16.23 3.45
C TYR A 25 -3.71 17.09 3.65
N TYR A 26 -3.79 17.76 4.80
CA TYR A 26 -4.86 18.68 5.13
C TYR A 26 -4.32 20.08 5.38
N ARG A 27 -5.08 21.07 4.93
CA ARG A 27 -4.85 22.50 5.17
C ARG A 27 -6.11 23.08 5.77
N GLU A 28 -6.00 23.72 6.94
CA GLU A 28 -7.16 24.25 7.67
C GLU A 28 -8.30 23.20 7.86
N GLY A 29 -7.93 21.93 8.04
CA GLY A 29 -8.86 20.81 8.17
C GLY A 29 -9.47 20.28 6.86
N GLN A 30 -9.17 20.88 5.71
CA GLN A 30 -9.63 20.43 4.39
C GLN A 30 -8.59 19.51 3.73
N LEU A 31 -9.04 18.37 3.19
CA LEU A 31 -8.18 17.46 2.43
C LEU A 31 -7.74 18.13 1.13
N VAL A 32 -6.43 18.30 0.95
CA VAL A 32 -5.86 18.93 -0.26
C VAL A 32 -5.16 17.93 -1.18
N MET A 33 -4.69 16.79 -0.66
CA MET A 33 -4.15 15.70 -1.47
C MET A 33 -4.18 14.36 -0.72
N THR A 34 -4.30 13.29 -1.51
CA THR A 34 -3.99 11.93 -1.10
C THR A 34 -2.90 11.37 -2.01
N LEU A 35 -1.83 10.82 -1.43
CA LEU A 35 -0.79 10.10 -2.15
C LEU A 35 -0.81 8.62 -1.72
N PRO A 36 -0.90 7.65 -2.66
CA PRO A 36 -0.65 6.26 -2.31
C PRO A 36 0.83 6.09 -1.96
N ILE A 37 1.12 5.25 -0.97
CA ILE A 37 2.48 4.85 -0.62
C ILE A 37 2.66 3.39 -1.00
N GLU A 38 3.64 3.16 -1.85
CA GLU A 38 4.07 1.81 -2.19
C GLU A 38 4.73 1.16 -0.97
N VAL A 39 4.31 -0.08 -0.69
CA VAL A 39 4.88 -0.91 0.36
C VAL A 39 5.32 -2.23 -0.23
N LYS A 40 6.56 -2.60 0.02
CA LYS A 40 7.06 -3.92 -0.35
C LYS A 40 6.73 -4.90 0.76
N LEU A 41 6.01 -5.98 0.43
CA LEU A 41 5.66 -7.00 1.40
C LEU A 41 6.90 -7.61 2.08
N SER A 42 8.00 -7.78 1.34
CA SER A 42 9.28 -8.24 1.88
C SER A 42 9.84 -7.33 2.98
N GLU A 43 9.61 -6.02 2.91
CA GLU A 43 10.06 -5.07 3.93
C GLU A 43 9.13 -5.08 5.15
N VAL A 44 7.82 -5.08 4.91
CA VAL A 44 6.80 -5.00 5.96
C VAL A 44 6.68 -6.32 6.75
N LEU A 45 6.85 -7.46 6.07
CA LEU A 45 6.68 -8.80 6.65
C LEU A 45 8.00 -9.48 7.03
N LYS A 46 9.13 -8.77 6.98
CA LYS A 46 10.49 -9.33 7.20
C LYS A 46 10.67 -10.19 8.45
N ASN A 47 9.87 -9.98 9.50
CA ASN A 47 9.96 -10.73 10.76
C ASN A 47 9.08 -11.99 10.80
N ASN A 48 8.20 -12.21 9.81
CA ASN A 48 7.22 -13.30 9.84
C ASN A 48 7.70 -14.60 9.22
N ILE A 49 8.70 -14.54 8.34
CA ILE A 49 9.16 -15.70 7.56
C ILE A 49 10.64 -15.92 7.85
N ALA A 50 10.97 -17.07 8.45
CA ALA A 50 12.33 -17.55 8.58
C ALA A 50 12.73 -18.27 7.26
N GLY A 51 13.22 -17.53 6.27
CA GLY A 51 13.60 -18.10 4.97
C GLY A 51 13.69 -17.05 3.87
N ASN A 52 14.39 -17.39 2.79
CA ASN A 52 14.70 -16.50 1.67
C ASN A 52 13.43 -15.82 1.12
N MET A 53 13.38 -14.48 1.14
CA MET A 53 12.19 -13.66 0.85
C MET A 53 11.75 -13.63 -0.62
N ASN A 54 12.29 -14.51 -1.48
CA ASN A 54 11.94 -14.65 -2.90
C ASN A 54 10.55 -15.29 -3.13
N ILE A 55 9.69 -15.27 -2.11
CA ILE A 55 8.32 -15.82 -2.13
C ILE A 55 7.33 -14.77 -2.64
N PHE A 56 7.66 -13.49 -2.46
CA PHE A 56 6.95 -12.36 -3.06
C PHE A 56 7.73 -12.03 -4.34
N GLY A 57 7.09 -12.18 -5.50
CA GLY A 57 7.75 -12.18 -6.82
C GLY A 57 8.81 -11.08 -7.01
N ASP A 58 9.90 -11.45 -7.67
CA ASP A 58 11.03 -10.58 -7.94
C ASP A 58 10.74 -9.62 -9.11
N GLU A 59 10.98 -8.34 -8.85
CA GLU A 59 11.26 -7.20 -9.74
C GLU A 59 10.60 -7.14 -11.14
N GLY A 60 9.54 -6.33 -11.24
CA GLY A 60 8.95 -5.82 -12.48
C GLY A 60 7.99 -4.68 -12.17
N ARG A 61 7.66 -3.81 -13.14
CA ARG A 61 6.80 -2.62 -12.97
C ARG A 61 5.56 -2.90 -12.09
N MET A 62 5.28 -1.99 -11.14
CA MET A 62 4.18 -2.06 -10.15
C MET A 62 3.00 -2.88 -10.64
N ASP A 63 2.83 -4.06 -10.05
CA ASP A 63 1.70 -4.90 -10.35
C ASP A 63 0.57 -4.65 -9.34
N ARG A 64 -0.70 -4.69 -9.78
CA ARG A 64 -1.86 -4.45 -8.87
C ARG A 64 -2.01 -5.53 -7.80
N THR A 65 -1.09 -6.48 -7.76
CA THR A 65 -1.07 -7.64 -6.87
C THR A 65 0.10 -7.63 -5.91
N ASP A 66 1.04 -6.67 -6.00
CA ASP A 66 2.27 -6.64 -5.19
C ASP A 66 2.01 -6.47 -3.69
N ASN A 67 0.84 -5.95 -3.35
CA ASN A 67 0.39 -5.75 -1.97
C ASN A 67 -0.53 -6.87 -1.47
N LEU A 68 -0.74 -7.93 -2.25
CA LEU A 68 -1.57 -9.08 -1.91
C LEU A 68 -0.72 -10.25 -1.42
N PHE A 69 -1.19 -10.99 -0.42
CA PHE A 69 -0.53 -12.20 0.04
C PHE A 69 -1.52 -13.21 0.62
N SER A 70 -1.11 -14.47 0.76
CA SER A 70 -1.83 -15.49 1.50
C SER A 70 -1.08 -15.86 2.78
N ASP A 71 -1.79 -16.43 3.74
CA ASP A 71 -1.25 -16.88 5.01
C ASP A 71 -0.44 -18.18 4.95
N LEU A 72 -0.16 -18.73 3.77
CA LEU A 72 0.45 -20.07 3.60
C LEU A 72 1.71 -20.30 4.46
N PHE A 73 2.45 -19.24 4.78
CA PHE A 73 3.68 -19.31 5.59
C PHE A 73 3.50 -18.88 7.06
N VAL A 74 2.32 -18.36 7.41
CA VAL A 74 1.97 -17.77 8.71
C VAL A 74 0.64 -18.29 9.28
N ASN A 75 0.07 -19.35 8.70
CA ASN A 75 -1.22 -19.93 9.07
C ASN A 75 -1.31 -20.20 10.58
N GLY A 76 -2.33 -19.61 11.21
CA GLY A 76 -2.60 -19.73 12.64
C GLY A 76 -1.55 -19.09 13.54
N LYS A 77 -0.66 -18.25 12.99
CA LYS A 77 0.37 -17.51 13.73
C LYS A 77 0.04 -16.03 13.78
N GLU A 78 0.70 -15.34 14.70
CA GLU A 78 0.68 -13.88 14.72
C GLU A 78 1.49 -13.33 13.53
N ILE A 79 0.88 -12.43 12.76
CA ILE A 79 1.53 -11.70 11.67
C ILE A 79 1.88 -10.31 12.19
N LEU A 80 3.17 -9.98 12.17
CA LEU A 80 3.74 -8.70 12.59
C LEU A 80 4.11 -7.84 11.36
N PHE A 81 3.52 -6.67 11.24
CA PHE A 81 3.75 -5.76 10.11
C PHE A 81 4.59 -4.57 10.58
N ASP A 82 5.81 -4.45 10.07
CA ASP A 82 6.71 -3.34 10.39
C ASP A 82 6.61 -2.24 9.33
N PHE A 83 6.05 -1.09 9.72
CA PHE A 83 5.98 0.07 8.84
C PHE A 83 6.96 1.15 9.28
N SER A 84 7.70 1.70 8.32
CA SER A 84 8.63 2.81 8.54
C SER A 84 8.52 3.84 7.41
N PHE A 85 8.06 5.04 7.76
CA PHE A 85 7.94 6.17 6.84
C PHE A 85 8.82 7.33 7.30
N HIS A 86 9.35 8.10 6.34
CA HIS A 86 10.19 9.26 6.61
C HIS A 86 9.54 10.49 6.00
N ASP A 87 9.40 11.56 6.78
CA ASP A 87 8.90 12.86 6.32
C ASP A 87 9.83 13.98 6.70
N THR A 88 9.78 15.02 5.88
CA THR A 88 10.35 16.33 6.18
C THR A 88 9.35 17.13 7.01
N LEU A 89 9.77 17.61 8.19
CA LEU A 89 8.93 18.44 9.06
C LEU A 89 9.02 19.94 8.74
N GLU A 90 10.21 20.40 8.33
CA GLU A 90 10.48 21.78 7.93
C GLU A 90 11.62 21.78 6.90
N SER A 91 11.60 22.73 5.97
CA SER A 91 12.72 22.99 5.06
C SER A 91 13.07 24.48 5.08
N ALA A 92 14.37 24.77 5.16
CA ALA A 92 14.91 26.12 5.21
C ALA A 92 15.97 26.32 4.13
N THR A 93 15.94 27.48 3.48
CA THR A 93 16.94 27.88 2.48
C THR A 93 17.97 28.81 3.12
N TYR A 94 19.24 28.66 2.72
CA TYR A 94 20.34 29.50 3.20
C TYR A 94 21.05 30.14 2.01
N VAL A 95 21.32 31.44 2.09
CA VAL A 95 22.16 32.18 1.13
C VAL A 95 23.26 32.88 1.94
N ASP A 96 24.52 32.66 1.54
CA ASP A 96 25.71 33.17 2.26
C ASP A 96 25.71 32.86 3.77
N GLY A 97 25.25 31.65 4.15
CA GLY A 97 25.18 31.20 5.54
C GLY A 97 24.05 31.82 6.37
N LYS A 98 23.20 32.67 5.79
CA LYS A 98 22.03 33.25 6.45
C LYS A 98 20.76 32.51 6.01
N LYS A 99 19.92 32.12 6.98
CA LYS A 99 18.58 31.58 6.70
C LYS A 99 17.82 32.68 5.95
N THR A 100 17.36 32.38 4.75
CA THR A 100 16.46 33.25 4.00
C THR A 100 15.05 32.69 4.18
N ASP A 101 14.06 33.56 4.38
CA ASP A 101 12.66 33.15 4.44
C ASP A 101 12.11 32.70 3.06
N GLY A 102 12.99 32.55 2.05
CA GLY A 102 12.63 32.11 0.70
C GLY A 102 11.57 32.97 0.01
N GLY A 103 11.28 34.18 0.53
CA GLY A 103 10.19 35.04 0.04
C GLY A 103 8.78 34.47 0.30
N LYS A 104 8.65 33.42 1.10
CA LYS A 104 7.35 32.87 1.53
C LYS A 104 7.19 33.28 2.99
N GLY A 105 6.08 33.92 3.36
CA GLY A 105 5.76 34.25 4.75
C GLY A 105 5.75 33.02 5.65
N GLU A 106 5.29 33.15 6.91
CA GLU A 106 5.15 32.00 7.83
C GLU A 106 4.63 30.77 7.08
N GLN A 107 5.46 29.72 6.99
CA GLN A 107 5.10 28.52 6.25
C GLN A 107 3.86 27.92 6.92
N GLU A 108 2.77 27.89 6.16
CA GLU A 108 1.47 27.42 6.62
C GLU A 108 1.59 25.97 7.09
N GLU A 109 1.08 25.69 8.29
CA GLU A 109 1.16 24.35 8.87
C GLU A 109 0.15 23.42 8.19
N LEU A 110 0.62 22.28 7.69
CA LEU A 110 -0.20 21.21 7.12
C LEU A 110 -0.30 20.06 8.12
N THR A 111 -1.50 19.46 8.20
CA THR A 111 -1.66 18.17 8.88
C THR A 111 -1.40 17.06 7.89
N VAL A 112 -0.44 16.20 8.20
CA VAL A 112 -0.19 14.96 7.46
C VAL A 112 -0.85 13.81 8.20
N GLU A 113 -1.55 12.95 7.47
CA GLU A 113 -2.19 11.75 7.98
C GLU A 113 -1.69 10.54 7.20
N TYR A 114 -1.04 9.62 7.91
CA TYR A 114 -0.79 8.27 7.42
C TYR A 114 -2.00 7.38 7.71
N ILE A 115 -2.45 6.67 6.69
CA ILE A 115 -3.47 5.63 6.80
C ILE A 115 -2.84 4.33 6.35
N ILE A 116 -2.87 3.33 7.23
CA ILE A 116 -2.48 1.95 6.94
C ILE A 116 -3.73 1.09 7.03
N GLU A 117 -4.03 0.37 5.95
CA GLU A 117 -5.14 -0.56 5.82
C GLU A 117 -4.59 -1.95 5.60
N ILE A 118 -4.91 -2.87 6.51
CA ILE A 118 -4.65 -4.31 6.35
C ILE A 118 -6.03 -4.94 6.17
N GLY A 119 -6.28 -5.55 5.02
CA GLY A 119 -7.56 -6.16 4.72
C GLY A 119 -7.46 -7.65 4.50
N GLU A 120 -8.42 -8.38 5.05
CA GLU A 120 -8.66 -9.80 4.82
C GLU A 120 -9.75 -9.94 3.77
N MET A 121 -9.57 -10.80 2.77
CA MET A 121 -10.50 -10.96 1.65
C MET A 121 -10.85 -12.41 1.37
N THR A 122 -12.03 -12.62 0.83
CA THR A 122 -12.45 -13.94 0.35
C THR A 122 -11.51 -14.44 -0.75
N LYS A 123 -11.25 -15.75 -0.77
CA LYS A 123 -10.45 -16.42 -1.82
C LYS A 123 -10.89 -16.08 -3.25
N ASP A 124 -12.20 -16.04 -3.48
CA ASP A 124 -12.76 -15.68 -4.78
C ASP A 124 -12.38 -14.25 -5.22
N LEU A 125 -12.44 -13.28 -4.30
CA LEU A 125 -11.99 -11.92 -4.57
C LEU A 125 -10.48 -11.86 -4.85
N TYR A 126 -9.68 -12.58 -4.07
CA TYR A 126 -8.23 -12.67 -4.26
C TYR A 126 -7.87 -13.20 -5.66
N GLN A 127 -8.48 -14.32 -6.07
CA GLN A 127 -8.28 -14.92 -7.39
C GLN A 127 -8.78 -14.02 -8.52
N TYR A 128 -9.88 -13.30 -8.31
CA TYR A 128 -10.38 -12.31 -9.26
C TYR A 128 -9.38 -11.17 -9.50
N VAL A 129 -8.82 -10.59 -8.45
CA VAL A 129 -7.84 -9.50 -8.58
C VAL A 129 -6.59 -9.99 -9.30
N ILE A 130 -6.06 -11.16 -8.94
CA ILE A 130 -4.87 -11.74 -9.60
C ILE A 130 -5.13 -12.04 -11.08
N SER A 131 -6.24 -12.72 -11.40
CA SER A 131 -6.53 -13.10 -12.78
C SER A 131 -6.88 -11.90 -13.67
N GLY A 132 -7.62 -10.91 -13.14
CA GLY A 132 -7.90 -9.67 -13.84
C GLY A 132 -6.63 -8.84 -14.07
N ASN A 133 -5.72 -8.86 -13.12
CA ASN A 133 -4.43 -8.20 -13.25
C ASN A 133 -3.54 -8.87 -14.33
N LYS A 134 -3.43 -10.19 -14.33
CA LYS A 134 -2.79 -10.96 -15.41
C LYS A 134 -3.38 -10.65 -16.78
N ALA A 135 -4.70 -10.50 -16.87
CA ALA A 135 -5.37 -10.18 -18.13
C ALA A 135 -5.01 -8.77 -18.65
N VAL A 136 -4.84 -7.79 -17.75
CA VAL A 136 -4.41 -6.43 -18.12
C VAL A 136 -2.94 -6.39 -18.53
N ASN A 137 -2.10 -7.23 -17.91
CA ASN A 137 -0.66 -7.28 -18.14
C ASN A 137 -0.23 -8.34 -19.17
N ALA A 138 -1.17 -8.98 -19.87
CA ALA A 138 -0.83 -9.89 -20.97
C ALA A 138 -0.17 -9.06 -22.09
N GLU A 139 1.17 -9.02 -22.11
CA GLU A 139 1.96 -8.10 -22.94
C GLU A 139 1.87 -8.36 -24.45
N ASP A 140 1.22 -9.43 -24.89
CA ASP A 140 0.90 -9.65 -26.29
C ASP A 140 -0.59 -9.45 -26.55
N TYR A 141 -0.95 -8.34 -27.19
CA TYR A 141 -2.24 -8.18 -27.91
C TYR A 141 -2.17 -8.82 -29.31
N GLY A 142 -1.17 -9.66 -29.56
CA GLY A 142 -0.95 -10.36 -30.82
C GLY A 142 -1.86 -11.57 -31.00
N PRO A 143 -2.02 -12.08 -32.23
CA PRO A 143 -2.89 -13.21 -32.55
C PRO A 143 -2.46 -14.56 -31.95
N PHE A 144 -1.36 -14.60 -31.20
CA PHE A 144 -0.79 -15.79 -30.56
C PHE A 144 -0.71 -15.71 -29.04
N THR A 145 -1.34 -14.70 -28.42
CA THR A 145 -1.39 -14.59 -26.96
C THR A 145 -2.25 -15.69 -26.36
N GLU A 146 -1.79 -16.27 -25.25
CA GLU A 146 -2.58 -17.25 -24.53
C GLU A 146 -3.79 -16.57 -23.87
N PRO A 147 -5.01 -17.12 -24.01
CA PRO A 147 -6.18 -16.52 -23.40
C PRO A 147 -6.08 -16.59 -21.87
N VAL A 148 -6.01 -15.42 -21.21
CA VAL A 148 -6.09 -15.32 -19.76
C VAL A 148 -7.54 -15.45 -19.32
N ARG A 149 -7.84 -16.47 -18.49
CA ARG A 149 -9.15 -16.62 -17.86
C ARG A 149 -9.24 -15.76 -16.61
N VAL A 150 -10.14 -14.78 -16.62
CA VAL A 150 -10.52 -14.04 -15.42
C VAL A 150 -11.41 -14.93 -14.55
N HIS A 151 -11.11 -15.01 -13.26
CA HIS A 151 -11.88 -15.79 -12.29
C HIS A 151 -13.32 -15.25 -12.21
N THR A 152 -14.28 -16.13 -11.97
CA THR A 152 -15.69 -15.77 -11.71
C THR A 152 -16.29 -16.86 -10.83
N ASN A 153 -17.09 -16.45 -9.85
CA ASN A 153 -17.91 -17.38 -9.04
C ASN A 153 -19.42 -17.19 -9.30
N ILE A 154 -19.77 -16.43 -10.34
CA ILE A 154 -21.16 -16.24 -10.78
C ILE A 154 -21.49 -17.27 -11.86
N GLU A 155 -22.46 -18.13 -11.59
CA GLU A 155 -22.98 -19.08 -12.58
C GLU A 155 -23.79 -18.37 -13.66
N ASN A 156 -23.61 -18.78 -14.92
CA ASN A 156 -24.30 -18.21 -16.09
C ASN A 156 -24.13 -16.68 -16.25
N GLY A 157 -23.02 -16.12 -15.75
CA GLY A 157 -22.75 -14.69 -15.81
C GLY A 157 -21.26 -14.36 -15.74
N ILE A 158 -20.96 -13.07 -15.74
CA ILE A 158 -19.60 -12.53 -15.56
C ILE A 158 -19.63 -11.65 -14.31
N GLY A 159 -18.74 -11.93 -13.38
CA GLY A 159 -18.58 -11.11 -12.19
C GLY A 159 -17.94 -11.86 -11.04
N ILE A 160 -17.89 -11.20 -9.89
CA ILE A 160 -17.43 -11.80 -8.66
C ILE A 160 -18.37 -11.36 -7.54
N LEU A 161 -18.81 -12.31 -6.72
CA LEU A 161 -19.34 -12.02 -5.39
C LEU A 161 -18.22 -12.31 -4.40
N GLY A 162 -17.68 -11.26 -3.80
CA GLY A 162 -16.60 -11.36 -2.83
C GLY A 162 -16.74 -10.29 -1.77
N ALA A 163 -16.05 -10.50 -0.65
CA ALA A 163 -16.04 -9.56 0.46
C ALA A 163 -14.61 -9.36 0.96
N TYR A 164 -14.40 -8.26 1.64
CA TYR A 164 -13.21 -8.02 2.43
C TYR A 164 -13.56 -7.27 3.70
N ASN A 165 -12.79 -7.53 4.75
CA ASN A 165 -12.81 -6.78 5.99
C ASN A 165 -11.50 -6.00 6.10
N THR A 166 -11.54 -4.77 6.58
CA THR A 166 -10.33 -3.93 6.67
C THR A 166 -10.12 -3.41 8.07
N TYR A 167 -8.91 -3.59 8.57
CA TYR A 167 -8.41 -2.99 9.79
C TYR A 167 -7.59 -1.75 9.43
N ARG A 168 -7.88 -0.63 10.09
CA ARG A 168 -7.29 0.67 9.75
C ARG A 168 -6.55 1.26 10.93
N PHE A 169 -5.29 1.61 10.71
CA PHE A 169 -4.48 2.43 11.61
C PHE A 169 -4.31 3.83 11.00
N VAL A 170 -4.41 4.85 11.84
CA VAL A 170 -4.25 6.25 11.44
C VAL A 170 -3.29 6.94 12.37
N SER A 171 -2.32 7.66 11.79
CA SER A 171 -1.40 8.53 12.53
C SER A 171 -1.37 9.90 11.90
N ARG A 172 -1.40 10.94 12.74
CA ARG A 172 -1.43 12.33 12.30
C ARG A 172 -0.31 13.13 12.96
N PHE A 173 0.30 14.02 12.20
CA PHE A 173 1.27 14.99 12.71
C PHE A 173 1.21 16.28 11.89
N GLN A 174 1.79 17.34 12.42
CA GLN A 174 1.89 18.62 11.71
C GLN A 174 3.24 18.77 11.01
N THR A 175 3.27 19.41 9.85
CA THR A 175 4.47 19.74 9.10
C THR A 175 4.37 21.14 8.50
N LYS A 176 5.50 21.82 8.34
CA LYS A 176 5.64 23.04 7.53
C LYS A 176 6.18 22.76 6.13
N PHE A 177 6.49 21.49 5.84
CA PHE A 177 6.92 21.07 4.52
C PHE A 177 5.73 20.89 3.57
N HIS A 178 5.79 21.56 2.43
CA HIS A 178 4.75 21.48 1.40
C HIS A 178 5.23 20.63 0.20
N PRO A 179 4.63 19.46 -0.06
CA PRO A 179 5.08 18.54 -1.10
C PRO A 179 4.79 19.02 -2.54
N TYR A 180 3.95 20.06 -2.73
CA TYR A 180 3.51 20.51 -4.06
C TYR A 180 4.47 21.45 -4.80
N TYR A 181 5.62 21.79 -4.22
CA TYR A 181 6.57 22.72 -4.84
C TYR A 181 7.57 22.08 -5.82
N TYR A 182 7.46 20.78 -6.12
CA TYR A 182 8.37 20.06 -7.03
C TYR A 182 7.91 19.97 -8.50
N ARG A 183 6.97 20.82 -8.93
CA ARG A 183 6.65 20.98 -10.36
C ARG A 183 6.83 22.44 -10.78
N SER A 184 8.05 22.79 -11.13
CA SER A 184 8.38 23.96 -11.95
C SER A 184 9.34 23.54 -13.05
#